data_AF-A0A9N9V885-F1
#
_entry.id   AF-A0A9N9V885-F1
#
_cell.length_a   1.000
_cell.length_b   1.000
_cell.length_c   1.000
_cell.angle_alpha   90.00
_cell.angle_beta   90.00
_cell.angle_gamma   90.00
#
_symmetry.space_group_name_H-M   'P 1'
#
loop_
_entity.id
_entity.type
_entity.pdbx_description
1 polymer ?
#
loop_
_entity_poly.entity_id
_entity_poly.type
_entity_poly.pdbx_seq_one_letter_code
_entity_poly.pdbx_strand_id
1 'polypeptide(L)'
;MASIEKPAKTKLWPYYDLHDVPEGEIILKMMEQNDFPIAQAVQEIVALTHAAALSTAEDDPVWVHASRVADAIHMLSMHTKHNEQYKLLEFVVSLHQVTIPDPNTGEVFALDGACFWTDLPELSMTQGEYFAYGNRSDTKEYHENALAFYAQLSAAGILKYKESISRDYNDLTRLFDTNGQLSRPEVRVMCMWFIYAPEKVWLDVQLRRTYQDDQFPADSWIKWRQFLQDCQSAPGEKIRDEDTQQLIKQALESMENVGAKEDTKLSSELHL
;
A
#
# COMPACT_ATOMS: atom_id res chain seq x y z
N MET A 1 11.27 -18.18 36.52
CA MET A 1 11.42 -17.74 35.12
C MET A 1 10.17 -18.20 34.39
N ALA A 2 9.24 -17.29 34.14
CA ALA A 2 8.01 -17.61 33.41
C ALA A 2 8.35 -17.78 31.93
N SER A 3 8.07 -18.96 31.39
CA SER A 3 8.20 -19.27 29.97
C SER A 3 7.12 -18.50 29.23
N ILE A 4 7.53 -17.50 28.44
CA ILE A 4 6.63 -16.82 27.50
C ILE A 4 6.35 -17.82 26.38
N GLU A 5 5.16 -18.43 26.40
CA GLU A 5 4.69 -19.25 25.30
C GLU A 5 4.59 -18.39 24.05
N LYS A 6 5.36 -18.75 23.02
CA LYS A 6 5.21 -18.16 21.69
C LYS A 6 3.79 -18.47 21.19
N PRO A 7 3.01 -17.47 20.75
CA PRO A 7 1.67 -17.72 20.24
C PRO A 7 1.72 -18.69 19.06
N ALA A 8 0.76 -19.60 19.02
CA ALA A 8 0.65 -20.61 17.97
C ALA A 8 0.59 -19.94 16.59
N LYS A 9 1.46 -20.37 15.67
CA LYS A 9 1.47 -19.94 14.26
C LYS A 9 0.13 -20.34 13.62
N THR A 10 -0.83 -19.43 13.62
CA THR A 10 -2.00 -19.51 12.72
C THR A 10 -1.45 -19.58 11.31
N LYS A 11 -1.84 -20.62 10.56
CA LYS A 11 -1.51 -20.76 9.13
C LYS A 11 -2.23 -19.65 8.35
N LEU A 12 -1.68 -18.44 8.41
CA LEU A 12 -1.73 -17.50 7.30
C LEU A 12 -1.03 -18.16 6.10
N TRP A 13 -1.19 -17.62 4.88
CA TRP A 13 -0.43 -18.01 3.68
C TRP A 13 1.01 -18.44 4.04
N PRO A 14 1.63 -19.42 3.35
CA PRO A 14 2.94 -19.97 3.73
C PRO A 14 4.05 -18.97 3.37
N TYR A 15 3.93 -17.73 3.83
CA TYR A 15 5.02 -16.82 3.91
C TYR A 15 6.09 -17.44 4.81
N TYR A 16 7.30 -17.49 4.28
CA TYR A 16 8.49 -17.86 5.03
C TYR A 16 8.60 -16.99 6.28
N ASP A 17 9.19 -17.54 7.35
CA ASP A 17 9.59 -16.69 8.47
C ASP A 17 10.53 -15.62 7.90
N LEU A 18 10.27 -14.34 8.16
CA LEU A 18 11.10 -13.26 7.62
C LEU A 18 12.58 -13.41 8.05
N HIS A 19 12.82 -14.12 9.15
CA HIS A 19 14.16 -14.49 9.62
C HIS A 19 14.83 -15.63 8.84
N ASP A 20 14.09 -16.37 8.01
CA ASP A 20 14.61 -17.52 7.26
C ASP A 20 15.25 -17.11 5.91
N VAL A 21 15.08 -15.85 5.49
CA VAL A 21 15.62 -15.33 4.22
C VAL A 21 16.39 -14.02 4.43
N PRO A 22 17.53 -13.82 3.72
CA PRO A 22 18.34 -12.61 3.90
C PRO A 22 17.59 -11.30 3.66
N GLU A 23 16.71 -11.26 2.67
CA GLU A 23 15.90 -10.08 2.34
C GLU A 23 15.00 -9.67 3.50
N GLY A 24 14.33 -10.65 4.11
CA GLY A 24 13.45 -10.44 5.25
C GLY A 24 14.22 -10.00 6.49
N GLU A 25 15.39 -10.59 6.75
CA GLU A 25 16.25 -10.22 7.88
C GLU A 25 16.72 -8.77 7.77
N ILE A 26 17.16 -8.32 6.59
CA ILE A 26 17.61 -6.94 6.36
C ILE A 26 16.48 -5.94 6.63
N ILE A 27 15.29 -6.20 6.07
CA ILE A 27 14.16 -5.28 6.20
C ILE A 27 13.61 -5.29 7.64
N LEU A 28 13.54 -6.45 8.30
CA LEU A 28 13.19 -6.55 9.72
C LEU A 28 14.16 -5.79 10.61
N LYS A 29 15.46 -6.01 10.40
CA LYS A 29 16.51 -5.31 11.14
C LYS A 29 16.36 -3.81 10.99
N MET A 30 16.09 -3.34 9.77
CA MET A 30 15.77 -1.95 9.52
C MET A 30 14.52 -1.50 10.29
N MET A 31 13.44 -2.27 10.34
CA MET A 31 12.23 -1.88 11.07
C MET A 31 12.44 -1.85 12.59
N GLU A 32 13.20 -2.79 13.15
CA GLU A 32 13.34 -2.98 14.60
C GLU A 32 14.50 -2.19 15.23
N GLN A 33 15.57 -1.93 14.48
CA GLN A 33 16.78 -1.30 14.99
C GLN A 33 16.85 0.17 14.57
N ASN A 34 16.86 1.07 15.55
CA ASN A 34 16.93 2.52 15.31
C ASN A 34 18.29 2.96 14.75
N ASP A 35 19.35 2.21 15.02
CA ASP A 35 20.71 2.46 14.54
C ASP A 35 21.02 1.82 13.19
N PHE A 36 20.08 1.06 12.60
CA PHE A 36 20.20 0.52 11.25
C PHE A 36 19.55 1.45 10.22
N PRO A 37 20.33 2.23 9.44
CA PRO A 37 19.78 3.26 8.56
C PRO A 37 19.10 2.66 7.32
N ILE A 38 18.08 3.32 6.80
CA ILE A 38 17.36 2.91 5.58
C ILE A 38 18.33 2.79 4.39
N ALA A 39 19.25 3.75 4.24
CA ALA A 39 20.25 3.71 3.18
C ALA A 39 21.15 2.45 3.23
N GLN A 40 21.45 1.97 4.44
CA GLN A 40 22.20 0.72 4.60
C GLN A 40 21.34 -0.48 4.20
N ALA A 41 20.08 -0.54 4.62
CA ALA A 41 19.16 -1.59 4.20
C ALA A 41 19.03 -1.68 2.67
N VAL A 42 18.87 -0.53 2.00
CA VAL A 42 18.83 -0.45 0.53
C VAL A 42 20.13 -0.96 -0.09
N GLN A 43 21.30 -0.57 0.44
CA GLN A 43 22.59 -1.07 -0.06
C GLN A 43 22.75 -2.58 0.10
N GLU A 44 22.31 -3.14 1.23
CA GLU A 44 22.39 -4.59 1.46
C GLU A 44 21.43 -5.36 0.52
N ILE A 45 20.23 -4.85 0.27
CA ILE A 45 19.31 -5.42 -0.72
C ILE A 45 19.89 -5.34 -2.14
N VAL A 46 20.47 -4.21 -2.53
CA VAL A 46 21.14 -4.05 -3.84
C VAL A 46 22.32 -5.01 -3.99
N ALA A 47 23.08 -5.24 -2.93
CA ALA A 47 24.16 -6.23 -2.94
C ALA A 47 23.64 -7.66 -3.16
N LEU A 48 22.50 -8.02 -2.54
CA LEU A 48 21.81 -9.29 -2.82
C LEU A 48 21.32 -9.37 -4.27
N THR A 49 20.83 -8.26 -4.84
CA THR A 49 20.44 -8.21 -6.26
C THR A 49 21.61 -8.54 -7.17
N HIS A 50 22.79 -7.94 -6.93
CA HIS A 50 23.99 -8.24 -7.69
C HIS A 50 24.42 -9.70 -7.55
N ALA A 51 24.35 -10.26 -6.33
CA ALA A 51 24.67 -11.66 -6.10
C ALA A 51 23.70 -12.60 -6.83
N ALA A 52 22.41 -12.28 -6.83
CA ALA A 52 21.38 -13.02 -7.56
C ALA A 52 21.62 -12.96 -9.07
N ALA A 53 21.93 -11.79 -9.63
CA ALA A 53 22.20 -11.60 -11.06
C ALA A 53 23.45 -12.34 -11.56
N LEU A 54 24.41 -12.62 -10.67
CA LEU A 54 25.63 -13.38 -10.98
C LEU A 54 25.50 -14.88 -10.67
N SER A 55 24.40 -15.31 -10.04
CA SER A 55 24.21 -16.69 -9.63
C SER A 55 23.89 -17.58 -10.83
N THR A 56 24.47 -18.78 -10.83
CA THR A 56 24.21 -19.83 -11.83
C THR A 56 23.25 -20.91 -11.31
N ALA A 57 22.50 -20.62 -10.24
CA ALA A 57 21.52 -21.55 -9.69
C ALA A 57 20.37 -21.79 -10.69
N GLU A 58 19.76 -22.98 -10.65
CA GLU A 58 18.70 -23.36 -11.60
C GLU A 58 17.36 -22.65 -11.34
N ASP A 59 17.13 -22.13 -10.12
CA ASP A 59 15.82 -21.66 -9.63
C ASP A 59 15.52 -20.16 -9.86
N ASP A 60 15.98 -19.56 -10.96
CA ASP A 60 15.84 -18.11 -11.24
C ASP A 60 16.12 -17.22 -10.01
N PRO A 61 17.39 -17.10 -9.60
CA PRO A 61 17.78 -16.42 -8.37
C PRO A 61 17.34 -14.95 -8.32
N VAL A 62 17.19 -14.30 -9.47
CA VAL A 62 16.79 -12.89 -9.59
C VAL A 62 15.30 -12.73 -9.26
N TRP A 63 14.45 -13.57 -9.86
CA TRP A 63 13.03 -13.58 -9.56
C TRP A 63 12.77 -13.93 -8.09
N VAL A 64 13.43 -14.96 -7.56
CA VAL A 64 13.30 -15.37 -6.15
C VAL A 64 13.69 -14.23 -5.19
N HIS A 65 14.76 -13.51 -5.48
CA HIS A 65 15.18 -12.35 -4.69
C HIS A 65 14.12 -11.23 -4.70
N ALA A 66 13.61 -10.86 -5.88
CA ALA A 66 12.60 -9.83 -6.03
C ALA A 66 11.29 -10.19 -5.29
N SER A 67 10.84 -11.44 -5.45
CA SER A 67 9.64 -11.97 -4.78
C SER A 67 9.79 -11.91 -3.25
N ARG A 68 10.95 -12.30 -2.71
CA ARG A 68 11.21 -12.22 -1.25
C ARG A 68 11.20 -10.79 -0.71
N VAL A 69 11.72 -9.83 -1.45
CA VAL A 69 11.64 -8.41 -1.06
C VAL A 69 10.18 -7.92 -1.07
N ALA A 70 9.43 -8.25 -2.12
CA ALA A 70 8.02 -7.88 -2.22
C ALA A 70 7.17 -8.48 -1.10
N ASP A 71 7.37 -9.77 -0.80
CA ASP A 71 6.71 -10.48 0.29
C ASP A 71 7.05 -9.89 1.64
N ALA A 72 8.32 -9.54 1.87
CA ALA A 72 8.74 -8.92 3.13
C ALA A 72 8.11 -7.54 3.34
N ILE A 73 8.09 -6.70 2.30
CA ILE A 73 7.41 -5.40 2.32
C ILE A 73 5.91 -5.61 2.62
N HIS A 74 5.25 -6.53 1.91
CA HIS A 74 3.82 -6.76 2.08
C HIS A 74 3.49 -7.27 3.49
N MET A 75 4.23 -8.27 3.99
CA MET A 75 4.05 -8.78 5.36
C MET A 75 4.23 -7.69 6.41
N LEU A 76 5.29 -6.88 6.31
CA LEU A 76 5.53 -5.80 7.25
C LEU A 76 4.48 -4.71 7.15
N SER A 77 3.93 -4.45 5.96
CA SER A 77 2.82 -3.50 5.78
C SER A 77 1.56 -3.96 6.51
N MET A 78 1.27 -5.26 6.57
CA MET A 78 0.13 -5.80 7.31
C MET A 78 0.31 -5.70 8.83
N HIS A 79 1.53 -5.93 9.31
CA HIS A 79 1.83 -6.03 10.75
C HIS A 79 2.28 -4.72 11.40
N THR A 80 2.59 -3.69 10.60
CA THR A 80 2.90 -2.35 11.08
C THR A 80 1.65 -1.49 11.03
N LYS A 81 1.31 -0.84 12.15
CA LYS A 81 0.14 0.06 12.21
C LYS A 81 0.24 1.12 11.13
N HIS A 82 -0.89 1.47 10.53
CA HIS A 82 -0.96 2.45 9.44
C HIS A 82 -0.21 3.77 9.70
N ASN A 83 -0.17 4.25 10.95
CA ASN A 83 0.52 5.49 11.35
C ASN A 83 2.00 5.32 11.73
N GLU A 84 2.54 4.10 11.65
CA GLU A 84 3.92 3.74 12.00
C GLU A 84 4.71 3.21 10.79
N GLN A 85 4.11 3.21 9.59
CA GLN A 85 4.68 2.65 8.36
C GLN A 85 5.72 3.53 7.66
N TYR A 86 6.02 4.73 8.16
CA TYR A 86 6.88 5.71 7.48
C TYR A 86 8.27 5.16 7.13
N LYS A 87 8.87 4.33 8.01
CA LYS A 87 10.20 3.76 7.78
C LYS A 87 10.19 2.76 6.62
N LEU A 88 9.13 1.93 6.54
CA LEU A 88 8.93 1.00 5.42
C LEU A 88 8.64 1.74 4.12
N LEU A 89 7.84 2.81 4.17
CA LEU A 89 7.54 3.66 3.01
C LEU A 89 8.82 4.30 2.46
N GLU A 90 9.62 4.91 3.32
CA GLU A 90 10.88 5.57 2.93
C GLU A 90 11.89 4.56 2.36
N PHE A 91 11.92 3.34 2.88
CA PHE A 91 12.69 2.24 2.29
C PHE A 91 12.24 1.93 0.85
N VAL A 92 10.94 1.74 0.61
CA VAL A 92 10.44 1.45 -0.75
C VAL A 92 10.68 2.62 -1.71
N VAL A 93 10.49 3.86 -1.26
CA VAL A 93 10.78 5.06 -2.05
C VAL A 93 12.27 5.14 -2.40
N SER A 94 13.16 4.84 -1.44
CA SER A 94 14.60 4.84 -1.67
C SER A 94 15.01 3.72 -2.63
N LEU A 95 14.45 2.52 -2.48
CA LEU A 95 14.71 1.39 -3.37
C LEU A 95 14.23 1.69 -4.80
N HIS A 96 13.06 2.30 -4.96
CA HIS A 96 12.49 2.71 -6.25
C HIS A 96 13.41 3.68 -7.04
N GLN A 97 14.25 4.44 -6.34
CA GLN A 97 15.20 5.36 -6.97
C GLN A 97 16.51 4.68 -7.41
N VAL A 98 16.72 3.41 -7.07
CA VAL A 98 17.94 2.69 -7.41
C VAL A 98 17.88 2.20 -8.85
N THR A 99 18.94 2.49 -9.61
CA THR A 99 19.23 1.86 -10.90
C THR A 99 20.44 0.95 -10.75
N ILE A 100 20.30 -0.31 -11.17
CA ILE A 100 21.37 -1.31 -11.12
C ILE A 100 21.84 -1.56 -12.56
N PRO A 101 23.15 -1.54 -12.84
CA PRO A 101 23.67 -1.99 -14.12
C PRO A 101 23.64 -3.52 -14.20
N ASP A 102 23.16 -4.05 -15.31
CA ASP A 102 23.25 -5.48 -15.63
C ASP A 102 24.73 -5.90 -15.71
N PRO A 103 25.15 -6.96 -15.00
CA PRO A 103 26.55 -7.32 -14.90
C PRO A 103 27.16 -7.83 -16.21
N ASN A 104 26.34 -8.27 -17.17
CA ASN A 104 26.79 -8.85 -18.43
C ASN A 104 26.83 -7.81 -19.56
N THR A 105 25.88 -6.87 -19.57
CA THR A 105 25.70 -5.90 -20.66
C THR A 105 26.09 -4.48 -20.28
N GLY A 106 26.06 -4.14 -18.98
CA GLY A 106 26.21 -2.77 -18.49
C GLY A 106 24.98 -1.87 -18.73
N GLU A 107 23.92 -2.39 -19.34
CA GLU A 107 22.64 -1.70 -19.49
C GLU A 107 21.87 -1.66 -18.17
N VAL A 108 20.69 -1.03 -18.12
CA VAL A 108 19.85 -1.06 -16.91
C VAL A 108 19.32 -2.47 -16.69
N PHE A 109 19.55 -3.00 -15.49
CA PHE A 109 19.08 -4.33 -15.09
C PHE A 109 17.55 -4.36 -15.05
N ALA A 110 16.98 -5.33 -15.76
CA ALA A 110 15.54 -5.46 -15.94
C ALA A 110 15.09 -6.90 -15.65
N LEU A 111 13.91 -7.03 -15.04
CA LEU A 111 13.19 -8.29 -14.88
C LEU A 111 11.93 -8.22 -15.74
N ASP A 112 11.78 -9.15 -16.69
CA ASP A 112 10.67 -9.18 -17.65
C ASP A 112 10.42 -7.85 -18.40
N GLY A 113 11.50 -7.13 -18.70
CA GLY A 113 11.46 -5.85 -19.41
C GLY A 113 11.10 -4.63 -18.55
N ALA A 114 10.89 -4.81 -17.24
CA ALA A 114 10.70 -3.74 -16.27
C ALA A 114 12.01 -3.42 -15.55
N CYS A 115 12.32 -2.14 -15.33
CA CYS A 115 13.51 -1.72 -14.60
C CYS A 115 13.46 -2.25 -13.17
N PHE A 116 14.44 -3.07 -12.78
CA PHE A 116 14.31 -3.99 -11.64
C PHE A 116 13.73 -3.35 -10.35
N TRP A 117 14.41 -2.32 -9.81
CA TRP A 117 13.90 -1.61 -8.63
C TRP A 117 13.05 -0.40 -8.96
N THR A 118 13.25 0.25 -10.10
CA THR A 118 12.43 1.41 -10.49
C THR A 118 10.99 1.05 -10.78
N ASP A 119 10.70 -0.12 -11.32
CA ASP A 119 9.32 -0.53 -11.59
C ASP A 119 8.72 -1.41 -10.48
N LEU A 120 9.53 -1.90 -9.54
CA LEU A 120 9.12 -2.82 -8.46
C LEU A 120 8.13 -3.92 -8.93
N PRO A 121 8.44 -4.67 -10.01
CA PRO A 121 7.46 -5.51 -10.69
C PRO A 121 6.81 -6.57 -9.77
N GLU A 122 7.61 -7.19 -8.90
CA GLU A 122 7.11 -8.18 -7.94
C GLU A 122 6.22 -7.57 -6.86
N LEU A 123 6.44 -6.31 -6.44
CA LEU A 123 5.56 -5.67 -5.45
C LEU A 123 4.13 -5.51 -6.00
N SER A 124 4.01 -5.15 -7.29
CA SER A 124 2.72 -5.04 -7.98
C SER A 124 2.03 -6.39 -8.16
N MET A 125 2.82 -7.45 -8.35
CA MET A 125 2.33 -8.83 -8.43
C MET A 125 1.83 -9.32 -7.07
N THR A 126 2.65 -9.24 -6.02
CA THR A 126 2.30 -9.59 -4.63
C THR A 126 1.04 -8.84 -4.18
N GLN A 127 0.95 -7.54 -4.47
CA GLN A 127 -0.27 -6.76 -4.21
C GLN A 127 -1.49 -7.35 -4.95
N GLY A 128 -1.32 -7.69 -6.23
CA GLY A 128 -2.41 -8.24 -7.05
C GLY A 128 -2.91 -9.59 -6.54
N GLU A 129 -1.98 -10.47 -6.15
CA GLU A 129 -2.30 -11.76 -5.55
C GLU A 129 -2.99 -11.60 -4.20
N TYR A 130 -2.52 -10.66 -3.37
CA TYR A 130 -3.18 -10.32 -2.11
C TYR A 130 -4.64 -9.92 -2.32
N PHE A 131 -4.94 -9.06 -3.29
CA PHE A 131 -6.33 -8.67 -3.56
C PHE A 131 -7.16 -9.75 -4.24
N ALA A 132 -6.55 -10.59 -5.08
CA ALA A 132 -7.26 -11.65 -5.80
C ALA A 132 -7.59 -12.87 -4.93
N TYR A 133 -6.66 -13.23 -4.04
CA TYR A 133 -6.70 -14.49 -3.29
C TYR A 133 -6.67 -14.30 -1.77
N GLY A 134 -6.48 -13.07 -1.30
CA GLY A 134 -6.42 -12.73 0.11
C GLY A 134 -7.64 -13.26 0.84
N ASN A 135 -7.40 -14.17 1.76
CA ASN A 135 -8.46 -14.67 2.61
C ASN A 135 -8.91 -13.50 3.48
N ARG A 136 -10.10 -12.97 3.22
CA ARG A 136 -10.75 -11.93 4.05
C ARG A 136 -10.96 -12.37 5.52
N SER A 137 -10.48 -13.56 5.90
CA SER A 137 -10.33 -14.05 7.27
C SER A 137 -9.13 -13.49 8.01
N ASP A 138 -8.15 -12.88 7.32
CA ASP A 138 -7.11 -12.11 8.00
C ASP A 138 -7.79 -11.07 8.89
N THR A 139 -7.20 -10.78 10.05
CA THR A 139 -7.82 -9.85 10.98
C THR A 139 -8.05 -8.54 10.23
N LYS A 140 -9.22 -7.93 10.46
CA LYS A 140 -9.65 -6.70 9.77
C LYS A 140 -8.60 -5.58 9.86
N GLU A 141 -7.74 -5.63 10.87
CA GLU A 141 -6.61 -4.71 11.09
C GLU A 141 -5.45 -4.92 10.11
N TYR A 142 -5.08 -6.15 9.75
CA TYR A 142 -4.00 -6.40 8.79
C TYR A 142 -4.34 -5.85 7.40
N HIS A 143 -5.58 -6.06 6.99
CA HIS A 143 -6.07 -5.54 5.72
C HIS A 143 -6.09 -4.00 5.69
N GLU A 144 -6.52 -3.38 6.80
CA GLU A 144 -6.49 -1.93 6.96
C GLU A 144 -5.06 -1.37 6.89
N ASN A 145 -4.11 -2.00 7.59
CA ASN A 145 -2.70 -1.58 7.57
C ASN A 145 -2.10 -1.71 6.16
N ALA A 146 -2.31 -2.83 5.47
CA ALA A 146 -1.83 -3.01 4.10
C ALA A 146 -2.41 -1.94 3.16
N LEU A 147 -3.70 -1.64 3.28
CA LEU A 147 -4.34 -0.62 2.44
C LEU A 147 -3.85 0.79 2.73
N ALA A 148 -3.59 1.13 3.98
CA ALA A 148 -2.93 2.39 4.32
C ALA A 148 -1.55 2.49 3.66
N PHE A 149 -0.78 1.40 3.64
CA PHE A 149 0.53 1.37 3.02
C PHE A 149 0.45 1.56 1.50
N TYR A 150 -0.45 0.85 0.82
CA TYR A 150 -0.65 1.01 -0.64
C TYR A 150 -1.21 2.38 -1.02
N ALA A 151 -2.02 2.99 -0.16
CA ALA A 151 -2.44 4.38 -0.32
C ALA A 151 -1.23 5.32 -0.25
N GLN A 152 -0.34 5.16 0.75
CA GLN A 152 0.90 5.94 0.84
C GLN A 152 1.81 5.76 -0.38
N LEU A 153 1.98 4.53 -0.87
CA LEU A 153 2.76 4.26 -2.09
C LEU A 153 2.12 4.92 -3.33
N SER A 154 0.79 4.93 -3.41
CA SER A 154 0.06 5.62 -4.48
C SER A 154 0.27 7.14 -4.43
N ALA A 155 0.23 7.73 -3.23
CA ALA A 155 0.48 9.15 -3.02
C ALA A 155 1.93 9.54 -3.35
N ALA A 156 2.88 8.64 -3.10
CA ALA A 156 4.29 8.79 -3.47
C ALA A 156 4.55 8.58 -4.98
N GLY A 157 3.55 8.19 -5.77
CA GLY A 157 3.68 7.95 -7.21
C GLY A 157 4.40 6.65 -7.57
N ILE A 158 4.55 5.73 -6.62
CA ILE A 158 5.22 4.44 -6.81
C ILE A 158 4.32 3.46 -7.57
N LEU A 159 3.04 3.39 -7.18
CA LEU A 159 2.09 2.47 -7.83
C LEU A 159 1.56 3.06 -9.13
N LYS A 160 1.54 2.24 -10.19
CA LYS A 160 0.94 2.62 -11.46
C LYS A 160 -0.57 2.70 -11.32
N TYR A 161 -1.22 3.33 -12.29
CA TYR A 161 -2.67 3.55 -12.27
C TYR A 161 -3.49 2.29 -11.92
N LYS A 162 -3.19 1.15 -12.57
CA LYS A 162 -3.91 -0.13 -12.39
C LYS A 162 -3.55 -0.87 -11.10
N GLU A 163 -2.61 -0.35 -10.34
CA GLU A 163 -2.08 -0.89 -9.07
C GLU A 163 -2.46 0.03 -7.88
N SER A 164 -3.08 1.17 -8.16
CA SER A 164 -3.52 2.15 -7.17
C SER A 164 -4.98 1.93 -6.77
N ILE A 165 -5.66 2.95 -6.24
CA ILE A 165 -7.06 2.93 -5.79
C ILE A 165 -8.03 2.36 -6.83
N SER A 166 -7.67 2.42 -8.11
CA SER A 166 -8.50 1.85 -9.17
C SER A 166 -8.65 0.33 -9.06
N ARG A 167 -7.69 -0.39 -8.48
CA ARG A 167 -7.83 -1.82 -8.20
C ARG A 167 -8.90 -2.09 -7.13
N ASP A 168 -9.00 -1.19 -6.14
CA ASP A 168 -10.02 -1.22 -5.08
C ASP A 168 -11.33 -0.56 -5.51
N TYR A 169 -11.41 -0.04 -6.74
CA TYR A 169 -12.56 0.72 -7.22
C TYR A 169 -13.86 -0.04 -7.05
N ASN A 170 -13.90 -1.29 -7.52
CA ASN A 170 -15.12 -2.11 -7.44
C ASN A 170 -15.53 -2.38 -6.00
N ASP A 171 -14.57 -2.61 -5.09
CA ASP A 171 -14.90 -2.76 -3.68
C ASP A 171 -15.42 -1.42 -3.13
N LEU A 172 -14.65 -0.33 -3.25
CA LEU A 172 -15.03 1.00 -2.78
C LEU A 172 -16.36 1.51 -3.37
N THR A 173 -16.69 1.25 -4.63
CA THR A 173 -17.97 1.70 -5.22
C THR A 173 -19.13 0.77 -4.92
N ARG A 174 -18.91 -0.56 -4.85
CA ARG A 174 -19.93 -1.49 -4.35
C ARG A 174 -20.33 -1.20 -2.91
N LEU A 175 -19.44 -0.60 -2.12
CA LEU A 175 -19.78 -0.12 -0.79
C LEU A 175 -20.98 0.86 -0.79
N PHE A 176 -21.22 1.57 -1.90
CA PHE A 176 -22.28 2.59 -1.99
C PHE A 176 -23.54 2.11 -2.72
N ASP A 177 -23.43 1.12 -3.60
CA ASP A 177 -24.59 0.54 -4.30
C ASP A 177 -25.39 -0.45 -3.44
N THR A 178 -24.90 -0.83 -2.25
CA THR A 178 -25.49 -1.88 -1.40
C THR A 178 -26.72 -1.47 -0.58
N ASN A 179 -27.39 -0.36 -0.89
CA ASN A 179 -28.57 0.12 -0.12
C ASN A 179 -28.34 0.24 1.40
N GLY A 180 -27.08 0.44 1.83
CA GLY A 180 -26.74 0.76 3.20
C GLY A 180 -26.72 -0.44 4.14
N GLN A 181 -25.52 -0.96 4.39
CA GLN A 181 -24.98 -1.21 5.74
C GLN A 181 -23.54 -1.67 5.60
N LEU A 182 -22.62 -0.71 5.44
CA LEU A 182 -21.22 -1.07 5.53
C LEU A 182 -20.88 -1.58 6.91
N SER A 183 -20.08 -2.63 6.92
CA SER A 183 -19.42 -3.08 8.12
C SER A 183 -18.32 -2.08 8.50
N ARG A 184 -18.02 -2.02 9.79
CA ARG A 184 -16.93 -1.20 10.34
C ARG A 184 -15.60 -1.31 9.56
N PRO A 185 -15.11 -2.49 9.18
CA PRO A 185 -13.87 -2.61 8.40
C PRO A 185 -13.91 -1.90 7.06
N GLU A 186 -15.03 -1.97 6.35
CA GLU A 186 -15.16 -1.34 5.04
C GLU A 186 -15.06 0.17 5.14
N VAL A 187 -15.70 0.76 6.17
CA VAL A 187 -15.58 2.20 6.46
C VAL A 187 -14.14 2.57 6.78
N ARG A 188 -13.45 1.79 7.62
CA ARG A 188 -12.07 2.07 8.04
C ARG A 188 -11.08 1.96 6.89
N VAL A 189 -11.19 0.91 6.08
CA VAL A 189 -10.42 0.71 4.85
C VAL A 189 -10.58 1.89 3.90
N MET A 190 -11.82 2.34 3.69
CA MET A 190 -12.08 3.52 2.88
C MET A 190 -11.44 4.78 3.45
N CYS A 191 -11.46 4.95 4.78
CA CYS A 191 -10.77 6.07 5.43
C CYS A 191 -9.26 6.06 5.12
N MET A 192 -8.61 4.90 5.01
CA MET A 192 -7.17 4.83 4.71
C MET A 192 -6.82 5.52 3.39
N TRP A 193 -7.61 5.31 2.34
CA TRP A 193 -7.40 5.98 1.05
C TRP A 193 -7.55 7.50 1.14
N PHE A 194 -8.56 7.99 1.86
CA PHE A 194 -8.77 9.43 2.05
C PHE A 194 -7.79 10.07 3.03
N ILE A 195 -7.24 9.32 3.98
CA ILE A 195 -6.23 9.84 4.90
C ILE A 195 -4.88 9.94 4.18
N TYR A 196 -4.47 8.88 3.50
CA TYR A 196 -3.09 8.74 3.01
C TYR A 196 -2.89 9.10 1.54
N ALA A 197 -3.95 9.15 0.73
CA ALA A 197 -3.85 9.46 -0.69
C ALA A 197 -5.00 10.35 -1.24
N PRO A 198 -5.52 11.36 -0.49
CA PRO A 198 -6.73 12.07 -0.90
C PRO A 198 -6.58 12.79 -2.25
N GLU A 199 -5.43 13.41 -2.53
CA GLU A 199 -5.18 14.06 -3.84
C GLU A 199 -5.23 13.06 -4.99
N LYS A 200 -4.70 11.85 -4.75
CA LYS A 200 -4.67 10.78 -5.74
C LYS A 200 -6.08 10.26 -6.02
N VAL A 201 -6.87 10.03 -4.97
CA VAL A 201 -8.27 9.62 -5.10
C VAL A 201 -9.08 10.67 -5.85
N TRP A 202 -8.92 11.94 -5.48
CA TRP A 202 -9.57 13.05 -6.16
C TRP A 202 -9.21 13.13 -7.64
N LEU A 203 -7.92 13.03 -7.97
CA LEU A 203 -7.44 13.05 -9.36
C LEU A 203 -8.03 11.89 -10.17
N ASP A 204 -8.11 10.69 -9.59
CA ASP A 204 -8.68 9.52 -10.26
C ASP A 204 -10.19 9.69 -10.52
N VAL A 205 -10.93 10.35 -9.62
CA VAL A 205 -12.34 10.76 -9.84
C VAL A 205 -12.46 11.80 -10.96
N GLN A 206 -11.64 12.85 -10.94
CA GLN A 206 -11.67 13.92 -11.96
C GLN A 206 -11.37 13.38 -13.37
N LEU A 207 -10.42 12.46 -13.46
CA LEU A 207 -10.04 11.83 -14.71
C LEU A 207 -11.01 10.72 -15.15
N ARG A 208 -12.07 10.43 -14.37
CA ARG A 208 -13.05 9.36 -14.60
C ARG A 208 -12.38 8.05 -14.97
N ARG A 209 -11.30 7.72 -14.26
CA ARG A 209 -10.47 6.60 -14.69
C ARG A 209 -11.25 5.29 -14.65
N THR A 210 -10.95 4.37 -15.56
CA THR A 210 -11.70 3.11 -15.74
C THR A 210 -11.00 1.91 -15.11
N TYR A 211 -11.69 1.16 -14.26
CA TYR A 211 -11.26 -0.18 -13.87
C TYR A 211 -12.26 -1.21 -14.36
N GLN A 212 -11.81 -2.21 -15.14
CA GLN A 212 -12.68 -3.24 -15.72
C GLN A 212 -13.92 -2.67 -16.43
N ASP A 213 -13.71 -1.64 -17.25
CA ASP A 213 -14.74 -0.90 -18.01
C ASP A 213 -15.68 0.01 -17.21
N ASP A 214 -15.60 0.02 -15.87
CA ASP A 214 -16.36 0.93 -15.03
C ASP A 214 -15.60 2.23 -14.75
N GLN A 215 -16.23 3.38 -15.03
CA GLN A 215 -15.68 4.72 -14.76
C GLN A 215 -16.11 5.24 -13.40
N PHE A 216 -15.21 5.92 -12.67
CA PHE A 216 -15.62 6.72 -11.51
C PHE A 216 -16.74 7.70 -11.89
N PRO A 217 -17.93 7.62 -11.26
CA PRO A 217 -18.92 8.67 -11.35
C PRO A 217 -18.32 10.03 -10.98
N ALA A 218 -18.66 11.08 -11.74
CA ALA A 218 -18.19 12.43 -11.47
C ALA A 218 -18.62 12.94 -10.08
N ASP A 219 -19.67 12.35 -9.48
CA ASP A 219 -20.18 12.70 -8.17
C ASP A 219 -19.70 11.77 -7.04
N SER A 220 -18.80 10.82 -7.33
CA SER A 220 -18.27 9.87 -6.34
C SER A 220 -17.69 10.57 -5.12
N TRP A 221 -16.83 11.57 -5.32
CA TRP A 221 -16.21 12.30 -4.21
C TRP A 221 -17.23 12.93 -3.25
N ILE A 222 -18.29 13.52 -3.80
CA ILE A 222 -19.36 14.16 -3.02
C ILE A 222 -20.14 13.09 -2.26
N LYS A 223 -20.51 11.99 -2.92
CA LYS A 223 -21.22 10.87 -2.30
C LYS A 223 -20.42 10.23 -1.16
N TRP A 224 -19.12 10.02 -1.35
CA TRP A 224 -18.24 9.43 -0.34
C TRP A 224 -18.07 10.35 0.87
N ARG A 225 -17.91 11.67 0.64
CA ARG A 225 -17.85 12.65 1.72
C ARG A 225 -19.15 12.68 2.51
N GLN A 226 -20.30 12.74 1.83
CA GLN A 226 -21.61 12.74 2.49
C GLN A 226 -21.81 11.47 3.31
N PHE A 227 -21.46 10.31 2.77
CA PHE A 227 -21.54 9.04 3.49
C PHE A 227 -20.70 9.03 4.77
N LEU A 228 -19.46 9.53 4.72
CA LEU A 228 -18.61 9.65 5.90
C LEU A 228 -19.21 10.62 6.94
N GLN A 229 -19.82 11.72 6.51
CA GLN A 229 -20.53 12.65 7.38
C GLN A 229 -21.75 11.99 8.05
N ASP A 230 -22.49 11.17 7.32
CA ASP A 230 -23.63 10.42 7.85
C ASP A 230 -23.16 9.39 8.89
N CYS A 231 -22.07 8.67 8.60
CA CYS A 231 -21.43 7.74 9.52
C CYS A 231 -20.87 8.42 10.78
N GLN A 232 -20.46 9.69 10.69
CA GLN A 232 -20.01 10.49 11.83
C GLN A 232 -21.18 11.01 12.67
N SER A 233 -22.26 11.45 12.03
CA SER A 233 -23.39 12.12 12.70
C SER A 233 -24.37 11.15 13.35
N ALA A 234 -24.59 9.99 12.71
CA ALA A 234 -25.49 8.96 13.17
C ALA A 234 -24.82 7.58 13.04
N PRO A 235 -23.73 7.32 13.79
CA PRO A 235 -23.01 6.07 13.66
C PRO A 235 -23.95 4.91 14.02
N GLY A 236 -24.13 3.99 13.07
CA GLY A 236 -24.73 2.69 13.38
C GLY A 236 -23.94 2.02 14.51
N GLU A 237 -24.60 1.11 15.24
CA GLU A 237 -24.02 0.44 16.42
C GLU A 237 -22.62 -0.15 16.15
N LYS A 238 -22.37 -0.61 14.92
CA LYS A 238 -21.11 -1.21 14.48
C LYS A 238 -19.97 -0.21 14.24
N ILE A 239 -20.24 1.08 14.02
CA ILE A 239 -19.27 2.11 13.56
C ILE A 239 -19.01 3.16 14.66
N ARG A 240 -19.64 2.99 15.83
CA ARG A 240 -19.62 3.98 16.92
C ARG A 240 -18.33 4.01 17.75
N ASP A 241 -17.41 3.07 17.57
CA ASP A 241 -16.17 3.06 18.33
C ASP A 241 -15.30 4.28 18.02
N GLU A 242 -14.60 4.75 19.06
CA GLU A 242 -13.82 5.99 19.03
C GLU A 242 -12.74 5.97 17.94
N ASP A 243 -12.04 4.85 17.77
CA ASP A 243 -11.01 4.71 16.74
C ASP A 243 -11.58 4.91 15.34
N THR A 244 -12.73 4.31 15.03
CA THR A 244 -13.36 4.45 13.71
C THR A 244 -13.87 5.88 13.48
N GLN A 245 -14.45 6.51 14.50
CA GLN A 245 -14.89 7.90 14.42
C GLN A 245 -13.71 8.86 14.19
N GLN A 246 -12.57 8.59 14.82
CA GLN A 246 -11.36 9.37 14.65
C GLN A 246 -10.75 9.20 13.24
N LEU A 247 -10.86 8.01 12.63
CA LEU A 247 -10.47 7.80 11.23
C LEU A 247 -11.42 8.52 10.26
N ILE A 248 -12.74 8.44 10.48
CA ILE A 248 -13.73 9.16 9.67
C ILE A 248 -13.46 10.66 9.71
N LYS A 249 -13.18 11.21 10.89
CA LYS A 249 -12.84 12.62 11.06
C LYS A 249 -11.60 13.01 10.24
N GLN A 250 -10.51 12.25 10.36
CA GLN A 250 -9.29 12.51 9.59
C GLN A 250 -9.51 12.41 8.08
N ALA A 251 -10.26 11.41 7.62
CA ALA A 251 -10.62 11.26 6.22
C ALA A 251 -11.40 12.49 5.71
N LEU A 252 -12.40 12.97 6.46
CA LEU A 252 -13.18 14.15 6.10
C LEU A 252 -12.32 15.42 6.05
N GLU A 253 -11.43 15.62 7.03
CA GLU A 253 -10.48 16.74 7.04
C GLU A 253 -9.55 16.70 5.82
N SER A 254 -9.00 15.54 5.49
CA SER A 254 -8.17 15.34 4.30
C SER A 254 -8.94 15.62 2.99
N MET A 255 -10.17 15.16 2.87
CA MET A 255 -11.02 15.43 1.70
C MET A 255 -11.33 16.92 1.55
N GLU A 256 -11.61 17.61 2.65
CA GLU A 256 -11.89 19.05 2.64
C GLU A 256 -10.65 19.86 2.22
N ASN A 257 -9.47 19.49 2.72
CA ASN A 257 -8.22 20.13 2.35
C ASN A 257 -7.92 20.02 0.85
N VAL A 258 -8.24 18.88 0.21
CA VAL A 258 -8.09 18.74 -1.25
C VAL A 258 -9.06 19.63 -2.01
N GLY A 259 -10.33 19.68 -1.60
CA GLY A 259 -11.32 20.56 -2.23
C GLY A 259 -10.92 22.04 -2.17
N ALA A 260 -10.48 22.52 -1.01
CA ALA A 260 -10.07 23.91 -0.83
C ALA A 260 -8.82 24.31 -1.65
N LYS A 261 -7.85 23.39 -1.82
CA LYS A 261 -6.66 23.61 -2.64
C LYS A 261 -7.02 23.79 -4.12
N GLU A 262 -7.95 23.00 -4.64
CA GLU A 262 -8.35 23.06 -6.05
C GLU A 262 -9.17 24.31 -6.38
N ASP A 263 -10.09 24.71 -5.50
CA ASP A 263 -10.83 25.98 -5.65
C ASP A 263 -9.88 27.19 -5.68
N THR A 264 -8.81 27.15 -4.87
CA THR A 264 -7.77 28.18 -4.86
C THR A 264 -6.95 28.19 -6.15
N LYS A 265 -6.57 27.01 -6.64
CA LYS A 265 -5.79 26.86 -7.88
C LYS A 265 -6.57 27.38 -9.10
N LEU A 266 -7.84 26.97 -9.24
CA LEU A 266 -8.73 27.45 -10.31
C LEU A 266 -8.91 28.97 -10.26
N SER A 267 -9.06 29.53 -9.06
CA SER A 267 -9.19 30.99 -8.89
C SER A 267 -7.92 31.73 -9.35
N SER A 268 -6.73 31.18 -9.09
CA SER A 268 -5.46 31.79 -9.49
C SER A 268 -5.20 31.73 -11.00
N GLU A 269 -5.61 30.65 -11.67
CA GLU A 269 -5.46 30.48 -13.13
C GLU A 269 -6.41 31.37 -13.92
N LEU A 270 -7.56 31.78 -13.34
CA LEU A 270 -8.52 32.68 -13.97
C LEU A 270 -8.17 34.18 -13.84
N HIS A 271 -7.17 34.54 -13.03
CA HIS A 271 -6.71 35.92 -12.81
C HIS A 271 -5.38 36.25 -13.52
N LEU A 272 -4.91 35.36 -14.39
CA LEU A 272 -3.77 35.54 -15.30
C LEU A 272 -4.26 35.76 -16.74
#